data_AF-A0A0K0VL97-F1
#
_entry.id   AF-A0A0K0VL97-F1
#
_cell.length_a   1.000
_cell.length_b   1.000
_cell.length_c   1.000
_cell.angle_alpha   90.00
_cell.angle_beta   90.00
_cell.angle_gamma   90.00
#
_symmetry.space_group_name_H-M   'P 1'
#
loop_
_entity.id
_entity.type
_entity.pdbx_description
1 polymer ?
#
loop_
_entity_poly.entity_id
_entity_poly.type
_entity_poly.pdbx_seq_one_letter_code
_entity_poly.pdbx_strand_id
1 'polypeptide(L)'
;MTLPKKIQQFLYKKLFQLKLTRKAFAQECGLPYTSLINLINATQTNPALNSLLKIANYLNCSIDEIVGRKKYVLKKANEIIQFQNLTIDDYNTNLRNFIYNKMQQHNLPAYKLGLNIGFSAAVIDNFVNQNRKNIQTNLGIAPIVALADYFAISVDEMIGRISRKP
;
A
#
# COMPACT_ATOMS: atom_id res chain seq x y z
N MET A 1 -14.35 -4.61 10.44
CA MET A 1 -14.43 -3.47 9.50
C MET A 1 -13.58 -3.76 8.26
N THR A 2 -14.15 -3.65 7.05
CA THR A 2 -13.46 -4.00 5.80
C THR A 2 -12.42 -2.94 5.40
N LEU A 3 -11.46 -3.33 4.56
CA LEU A 3 -10.40 -2.44 4.07
C LEU A 3 -10.95 -1.16 3.37
N PRO A 4 -11.94 -1.25 2.46
CA PRO A 4 -12.53 -0.05 1.85
C PRO A 4 -13.17 0.90 2.88
N LYS A 5 -13.84 0.36 3.90
CA LYS A 5 -14.44 1.18 4.98
C LYS A 5 -13.38 1.86 5.84
N LYS A 6 -12.24 1.21 6.10
CA LYS A 6 -11.09 1.83 6.81
C LYS A 6 -10.55 3.03 6.03
N ILE A 7 -10.32 2.85 4.73
CA ILE A 7 -9.84 3.93 3.85
C ILE A 7 -10.86 5.06 3.79
N GLN A 8 -12.14 4.75 3.58
CA GLN A 8 -13.23 5.73 3.59
C GLN A 8 -13.24 6.58 4.87
N GLN A 9 -13.20 5.95 6.05
CA GLN A 9 -13.20 6.67 7.32
C GLN A 9 -12.00 7.58 7.47
N PHE A 10 -10.82 7.12 7.07
CA PHE A 10 -9.60 7.93 7.09
C PHE A 10 -9.75 9.16 6.20
N LEU A 11 -10.22 8.99 4.95
CA LEU A 11 -10.40 10.07 3.99
C LEU A 11 -11.43 11.10 4.45
N TYR A 12 -12.58 10.66 4.96
CA TYR A 12 -13.59 11.57 5.51
C TYR A 12 -13.05 12.41 6.67
N LYS A 13 -12.31 11.77 7.59
CA LYS A 13 -11.69 12.48 8.70
C LYS A 13 -10.71 13.54 8.21
N LYS A 14 -9.88 13.23 7.22
CA LYS A 14 -8.87 14.17 6.68
C LYS A 14 -9.51 15.32 5.90
N LEU A 15 -10.52 15.05 5.07
CA LEU A 15 -11.28 16.08 4.35
C LEU A 15 -11.93 17.08 5.31
N PHE A 16 -12.54 16.58 6.39
CA PHE A 16 -13.15 17.41 7.41
C PHE A 16 -12.10 18.28 8.14
N GLN A 17 -10.96 17.68 8.50
CA GLN A 17 -9.87 18.40 9.17
C GLN A 17 -9.24 19.50 8.31
N LEU A 18 -9.04 19.23 7.02
CA LEU A 18 -8.45 20.18 6.07
C LEU A 18 -9.47 21.17 5.49
N LYS A 19 -10.77 21.00 5.78
CA LYS A 19 -11.88 21.77 5.19
C LYS A 19 -11.85 21.82 3.66
N LEU A 20 -11.41 20.73 3.03
CA LEU A 20 -11.28 20.62 1.58
C LEU A 20 -12.53 20.00 0.95
N THR A 21 -12.87 20.48 -0.25
CA THR A 21 -13.87 19.81 -1.10
C THR A 21 -13.27 18.55 -1.72
N ARG A 22 -14.11 17.56 -2.05
CA ARG A 22 -13.66 16.33 -2.73
C ARG A 22 -12.92 16.63 -4.04
N LYS A 23 -13.38 17.65 -4.77
CA LYS A 23 -12.77 18.08 -6.04
C LYS A 23 -11.38 18.68 -5.83
N ALA A 24 -11.24 19.61 -4.88
CA ALA A 24 -9.95 20.21 -4.55
C ALA A 24 -8.95 19.16 -4.07
N PHE A 25 -9.38 18.27 -3.17
CA PHE A 25 -8.53 17.19 -2.66
C PHE A 25 -8.05 16.24 -3.76
N ALA A 26 -8.92 15.88 -4.72
CA ALA A 26 -8.52 15.06 -5.86
C ALA A 26 -7.42 15.73 -6.70
N GLN A 27 -7.58 17.04 -6.96
CA GLN A 27 -6.62 17.82 -7.74
C GLN A 27 -5.27 17.94 -7.01
N GLU A 28 -5.28 18.26 -5.72
CA GLU A 28 -4.05 18.39 -4.93
C GLU A 28 -3.31 17.05 -4.75
N CYS A 29 -4.05 15.93 -4.64
CA CYS A 29 -3.43 14.60 -4.63
C CYS A 29 -2.96 14.13 -6.03
N GLY A 30 -3.29 14.85 -7.11
CA GLY A 30 -3.01 14.39 -8.48
C GLY A 30 -3.75 13.09 -8.84
N LEU A 31 -4.97 12.92 -8.33
CA LEU A 31 -5.84 11.77 -8.58
C LEU A 31 -6.99 12.10 -9.52
N PRO A 32 -7.41 11.17 -10.39
CA PRO A 32 -8.68 11.30 -11.09
C PRO A 32 -9.81 11.42 -10.08
N TYR A 33 -10.72 12.36 -10.30
CA TYR A 33 -11.87 12.58 -9.40
C TYR A 33 -12.67 11.31 -9.16
N THR A 34 -12.90 10.51 -10.21
CA THR A 34 -13.59 9.21 -10.13
C THR A 34 -12.89 8.22 -9.21
N SER A 35 -11.55 8.17 -9.24
CA SER A 35 -10.76 7.30 -8.36
C SER A 35 -10.93 7.69 -6.90
N LEU A 36 -10.89 9.00 -6.60
CA LEU A 36 -11.14 9.48 -5.24
C LEU A 36 -12.57 9.19 -4.78
N ILE A 37 -13.57 9.41 -5.64
CA ILE A 37 -14.97 9.15 -5.30
C ILE A 37 -15.20 7.66 -5.01
N ASN A 38 -14.58 6.76 -5.79
CA ASN A 38 -14.67 5.32 -5.54
C ASN A 38 -14.04 4.90 -4.19
N LEU A 39 -12.95 5.56 -3.78
CA LEU A 39 -12.33 5.38 -2.47
C LEU A 39 -13.22 5.91 -1.34
N ILE A 40 -13.77 7.13 -1.49
CA ILE A 40 -14.64 7.77 -0.50
C ILE A 40 -15.96 7.02 -0.35
N ASN A 41 -16.53 6.49 -1.43
CA ASN A 41 -17.78 5.73 -1.37
C ASN A 41 -17.55 4.26 -0.96
N ALA A 42 -16.29 3.85 -0.76
CA ALA A 42 -15.92 2.46 -0.48
C ALA A 42 -16.43 1.45 -1.54
N THR A 43 -16.64 1.90 -2.78
CA THR A 43 -17.11 1.05 -3.89
C THR A 43 -15.97 0.25 -4.50
N GLN A 44 -14.73 0.75 -4.42
CA GLN A 44 -13.55 0.03 -4.87
C GLN A 44 -13.03 -0.90 -3.77
N THR A 45 -13.18 -2.20 -3.98
CA THR A 45 -12.79 -3.24 -3.01
C THR A 45 -11.28 -3.40 -2.90
N ASN A 46 -10.55 -3.24 -4.00
CA ASN A 46 -9.10 -3.37 -4.06
C ASN A 46 -8.46 -2.21 -4.85
N PRO A 47 -8.27 -1.04 -4.23
CA PRO A 47 -7.64 0.09 -4.90
C PRO A 47 -6.16 -0.16 -5.22
N ALA A 48 -5.67 0.49 -6.27
CA ALA A 48 -4.27 0.44 -6.64
C ALA A 48 -3.42 1.13 -5.56
N LEU A 49 -2.26 0.54 -5.24
CA LEU A 49 -1.31 1.13 -4.28
C LEU A 49 -0.92 2.55 -4.69
N ASN A 50 -0.73 2.81 -5.99
CA ASN A 50 -0.41 4.15 -6.52
C ASN A 50 -1.40 5.23 -6.05
N SER A 51 -2.70 4.91 -6.00
CA SER A 51 -3.70 5.88 -5.54
C SER A 51 -3.53 6.22 -4.07
N LEU A 52 -3.23 5.23 -3.24
CA LEU A 52 -2.94 5.44 -1.82
C LEU A 52 -1.61 6.15 -1.62
N LEU A 53 -0.60 5.84 -2.43
CA LEU A 53 0.71 6.48 -2.38
C LEU A 53 0.63 7.99 -2.62
N LYS A 54 -0.14 8.41 -3.63
CA LYS A 54 -0.42 9.83 -3.91
C LYS A 54 -1.08 10.54 -2.73
N ILE A 55 -2.09 9.92 -2.14
CA ILE A 55 -2.77 10.44 -0.94
C ILE A 55 -1.80 10.54 0.23
N ALA A 56 -0.99 9.50 0.43
CA ALA A 56 -0.02 9.42 1.51
C ALA A 56 1.09 10.47 1.37
N ASN A 57 1.53 10.76 0.15
CA ASN A 57 2.53 11.79 -0.13
C ASN A 57 1.97 13.18 0.13
N TYR A 58 0.75 13.47 -0.35
CA TYR A 58 0.09 14.74 -0.09
C TYR A 58 -0.16 14.99 1.40
N LEU A 59 -0.64 13.98 2.12
CA LEU A 59 -0.92 14.07 3.55
C LEU A 59 0.32 13.89 4.45
N ASN A 60 1.50 13.66 3.84
CA ASN A 60 2.74 13.32 4.51
C ASN A 60 2.56 12.26 5.63
N CYS A 61 1.85 11.17 5.30
CA CYS A 61 1.50 10.12 6.25
C CYS A 61 1.87 8.72 5.74
N SER A 62 1.86 7.77 6.66
CA SER A 62 2.09 6.35 6.37
C SER A 62 0.87 5.73 5.65
N ILE A 63 1.12 4.82 4.71
CA ILE A 63 0.04 4.06 4.06
C ILE A 63 -0.70 3.21 5.08
N ASP A 64 -0.02 2.71 6.12
CA ASP A 64 -0.64 2.01 7.25
C ASP A 64 -1.69 2.87 7.96
N GLU A 65 -1.53 4.20 8.05
CA GLU A 65 -2.57 5.07 8.60
C GLU A 65 -3.83 5.07 7.72
N ILE A 66 -3.66 5.10 6.40
CA ILE A 66 -4.75 5.12 5.42
C ILE A 66 -5.54 3.81 5.46
N VAL A 67 -4.84 2.67 5.51
CA VAL A 67 -5.49 1.35 5.57
C VAL A 67 -5.93 0.97 6.99
N GLY A 68 -5.73 1.84 7.98
CA GLY A 68 -6.17 1.66 9.36
C GLY A 68 -5.34 0.66 10.18
N ARG A 69 -4.08 0.45 9.83
CA ARG A 69 -3.08 -0.40 10.51
C ARG A 69 -2.26 0.39 11.53
N LYS A 70 -2.94 0.95 12.53
CA LYS A 70 -2.32 1.83 13.55
C LYS A 70 -1.12 1.24 14.29
N LYS A 71 -1.06 -0.09 14.45
CA LYS A 71 0.05 -0.79 15.13
C LYS A 71 1.39 -0.67 14.39
N TYR A 72 1.35 -0.48 13.08
CA TYR A 72 2.53 -0.37 12.21
C TYR A 72 2.80 1.08 11.78
N VAL A 73 2.05 2.03 12.31
CA VAL A 73 2.33 3.46 12.13
C VAL A 73 3.61 3.72 12.89
N LEU A 74 4.68 3.86 12.13
CA LEU A 74 6.03 3.97 12.65
C LEU A 74 6.15 5.30 13.41
N LYS A 75 5.92 5.22 14.71
CA LYS A 75 6.21 6.26 15.68
C LYS A 75 7.03 5.62 16.78
N LYS A 76 8.27 5.26 16.45
CA LYS A 76 9.28 5.16 17.50
C LYS A 76 9.57 6.59 17.93
N ALA A 77 9.48 6.87 19.23
CA ALA A 77 9.50 8.22 19.79
C ALA A 77 10.73 9.07 19.40
N ASN A 78 11.79 8.45 18.87
CA ASN A 78 13.07 9.10 18.56
C ASN A 78 13.53 8.95 17.09
N GLU A 79 12.74 8.35 16.19
CA GLU A 79 13.13 8.20 14.76
C GLU A 79 12.43 9.27 13.90
N ILE A 80 13.20 10.15 13.26
CA ILE A 80 12.66 11.05 12.22
C ILE A 80 12.48 10.23 10.94
N ILE A 81 11.22 9.88 10.65
CA ILE A 81 10.87 9.12 9.45
C ILE A 81 10.66 10.08 8.30
N GLN A 82 11.44 9.93 7.23
CA GLN A 82 11.24 10.65 5.98
C GLN A 82 10.63 9.71 4.95
N PHE A 83 9.45 10.11 4.43
CA PHE A 83 8.80 9.41 3.33
C PHE A 83 9.39 9.87 1.99
N GLN A 84 9.82 8.91 1.18
CA GLN A 84 10.32 9.15 -0.17
C GLN A 84 9.18 9.13 -1.18
N ASN A 85 9.31 9.96 -2.21
CA ASN A 85 8.42 9.89 -3.36
C ASN A 85 8.89 8.76 -4.28
N LEU A 86 8.14 7.66 -4.30
CA LEU A 86 8.42 6.51 -5.16
C LEU A 86 7.61 6.60 -6.45
N THR A 87 8.21 6.17 -7.56
CA THR A 87 7.47 5.89 -8.80
C THR A 87 6.79 4.52 -8.71
N ILE A 88 5.94 4.20 -9.71
CA ILE A 88 5.28 2.90 -9.80
C ILE A 88 6.30 1.76 -9.91
N ASP A 89 7.34 1.98 -10.70
CA ASP A 89 8.37 0.96 -10.93
C ASP A 89 9.24 0.74 -9.70
N ASP A 90 9.55 1.81 -8.96
CA ASP A 90 10.34 1.73 -7.73
C ASP A 90 9.63 0.87 -6.68
N TYR A 91 8.38 1.19 -6.34
CA TYR A 91 7.68 0.46 -5.28
C TYR A 91 7.43 -0.99 -5.68
N ASN A 92 7.19 -1.28 -6.97
CA ASN A 92 6.99 -2.64 -7.45
C ASN A 92 8.28 -3.45 -7.38
N THR A 93 9.41 -2.86 -7.77
CA THR A 93 10.73 -3.50 -7.70
C THR A 93 11.08 -3.80 -6.24
N ASN A 94 10.90 -2.82 -5.36
CA ASN A 94 11.13 -2.98 -3.91
C ASN A 94 10.24 -4.08 -3.33
N LEU A 95 8.95 -4.08 -3.66
CA LEU A 95 7.99 -5.07 -3.20
C LEU A 95 8.35 -6.49 -3.67
N ARG A 96 8.77 -6.66 -4.93
CA ARG A 96 9.23 -7.96 -5.44
C ARG A 96 10.46 -8.44 -4.71
N ASN A 97 11.47 -7.59 -4.58
CA ASN A 97 12.70 -7.92 -3.86
C ASN A 97 12.40 -8.29 -2.41
N PHE A 98 11.51 -7.56 -1.74
CA PHE A 98 11.06 -7.87 -0.40
C PHE A 98 10.42 -9.26 -0.31
N ILE A 99 9.42 -9.53 -1.17
CA ILE A 99 8.70 -10.82 -1.16
C ILE A 99 9.67 -11.96 -1.45
N TYR A 100 10.53 -11.81 -2.46
CA TYR A 100 11.53 -12.80 -2.82
C TYR A 100 12.48 -13.10 -1.66
N ASN A 101 13.04 -12.06 -1.03
CA ASN A 101 13.92 -12.23 0.12
C ASN A 101 13.23 -12.93 1.29
N LYS A 102 11.95 -12.60 1.57
CA LYS A 102 11.17 -13.27 2.61
C LYS A 102 10.85 -14.72 2.26
N MET A 103 10.55 -15.02 1.01
CA MET A 103 10.37 -16.39 0.53
C MET A 103 11.64 -17.23 0.76
N GLN A 104 12.81 -16.70 0.44
CA GLN A 104 14.09 -17.40 0.67
C GLN A 104 14.38 -17.59 2.17
N GLN A 105 14.21 -16.53 2.98
CA GLN A 105 14.42 -16.58 4.44
C GLN A 105 13.56 -17.64 5.14
N HIS A 106 12.33 -17.83 4.67
CA HIS A 106 11.38 -18.76 5.27
C HIS A 106 11.27 -20.10 4.50
N ASN A 107 12.11 -20.32 3.48
CA ASN A 107 12.02 -21.47 2.56
C ASN A 107 10.58 -21.73 2.06
N LEU A 108 9.91 -20.65 1.62
CA LEU A 108 8.49 -20.64 1.30
C LEU A 108 8.26 -20.35 -0.19
N PRO A 109 7.66 -21.27 -0.96
CA PRO A 109 7.38 -21.04 -2.38
C PRO A 109 6.23 -20.04 -2.58
N ALA A 110 6.22 -19.33 -3.72
CA ALA A 110 5.30 -18.22 -4.01
C ALA A 110 3.82 -18.62 -3.91
N TYR A 111 3.46 -19.78 -4.47
CA TYR A 111 2.09 -20.30 -4.42
C TYR A 111 1.61 -20.50 -2.98
N LYS A 112 2.48 -21.01 -2.11
CA LYS A 112 2.15 -21.29 -0.71
C LYS A 112 2.04 -20.00 0.08
N LEU A 113 2.89 -19.01 -0.21
CA LEU A 113 2.76 -17.68 0.36
C LEU A 113 1.41 -17.05 -0.01
N GLY A 114 0.99 -17.13 -1.28
CA GLY A 114 -0.32 -16.66 -1.73
C GLY A 114 -1.48 -17.26 -0.92
N LEU A 115 -1.47 -18.58 -0.73
CA LEU A 115 -2.48 -19.28 0.08
C LEU A 115 -2.43 -18.86 1.55
N ASN A 116 -1.23 -18.72 2.14
CA ASN A 116 -1.06 -18.33 3.54
C ASN A 116 -1.60 -16.92 3.84
N ILE A 117 -1.50 -16.01 2.88
CA ILE A 117 -2.05 -14.64 3.01
C ILE A 117 -3.54 -14.56 2.64
N GLY A 118 -4.19 -15.69 2.32
CA GLY A 118 -5.61 -15.76 1.98
C GLY A 118 -5.95 -15.36 0.54
N PHE A 119 -5.00 -15.44 -0.38
CA PHE A 119 -5.19 -15.17 -1.81
C PHE A 119 -4.95 -16.44 -2.64
N SER A 120 -5.29 -16.40 -3.94
CA SER A 120 -4.99 -17.54 -4.81
C SER A 120 -3.48 -17.67 -5.01
N ALA A 121 -3.03 -18.91 -5.21
CA ALA A 121 -1.64 -19.25 -5.52
C ALA A 121 -1.04 -18.39 -6.63
N ALA A 122 -1.85 -18.01 -7.62
CA ALA A 122 -1.43 -17.25 -8.78
C ALA A 122 -1.10 -15.77 -8.48
N VAL A 123 -1.66 -15.16 -7.41
CA VAL A 123 -1.48 -13.72 -7.15
C VAL A 123 -0.01 -13.38 -6.88
N ILE A 124 0.63 -14.13 -5.99
CA ILE A 124 2.04 -13.91 -5.64
C ILE A 124 2.95 -14.53 -6.70
N ASP A 125 2.60 -15.71 -7.21
CA ASP A 125 3.40 -16.40 -8.22
C ASP A 125 3.57 -15.55 -9.50
N ASN A 126 2.47 -15.01 -10.04
CA ASN A 126 2.50 -14.14 -11.22
C ASN A 126 3.20 -12.79 -10.96
N PHE A 127 3.23 -12.33 -9.71
CA PHE A 127 3.88 -11.07 -9.36
C PHE A 127 5.40 -11.20 -9.25
N VAL A 128 5.87 -12.31 -8.68
CA VAL A 128 7.30 -12.59 -8.43
C VAL A 128 7.97 -13.21 -9.66
N ASN A 129 7.33 -14.15 -10.36
CA ASN A 129 7.93 -14.96 -11.42
C ASN A 129 7.70 -14.39 -12.84
N GLN A 130 8.18 -13.18 -13.12
CA GLN A 130 7.92 -12.45 -14.39
C GLN A 130 8.59 -13.03 -15.67
N ASN A 131 8.82 -14.33 -15.76
CA ASN A 131 9.40 -15.00 -16.95
C ASN A 131 8.38 -15.37 -18.05
N ARG A 132 7.17 -14.79 -18.05
CA ARG A 132 6.15 -15.03 -19.08
C ARG A 132 5.55 -13.71 -19.56
N LYS A 133 6.07 -13.20 -20.66
CA LYS A 133 5.49 -12.16 -21.55
C LYS A 133 4.79 -10.99 -20.83
N ASN A 134 5.54 -9.92 -20.60
CA ASN A 134 5.08 -8.52 -20.78
C ASN A 134 3.74 -8.09 -20.15
N ILE A 135 3.47 -8.47 -18.89
CA ILE A 135 2.43 -7.79 -18.12
C ILE A 135 3.03 -7.36 -16.78
N GLN A 136 3.20 -6.05 -16.64
CA GLN A 136 3.48 -5.42 -15.35
C GLN A 136 2.26 -5.66 -14.44
N THR A 137 2.28 -6.76 -13.69
CA THR A 137 1.25 -7.05 -12.70
C THR A 137 1.47 -6.14 -11.50
N ASN A 138 0.63 -5.12 -11.36
CA ASN A 138 0.58 -4.31 -10.16
C ASN A 138 -0.27 -5.03 -9.12
N LEU A 139 0.25 -5.21 -7.91
CA LEU A 139 -0.57 -5.69 -6.80
C LEU A 139 -1.50 -4.57 -6.32
N GLY A 140 -2.77 -4.90 -6.14
CA GLY A 140 -3.69 -4.03 -5.41
C GLY A 140 -3.32 -3.96 -3.92
N ILE A 141 -3.89 -3.00 -3.19
CA ILE A 141 -3.55 -2.80 -1.78
C ILE A 141 -3.89 -4.01 -0.89
N ALA A 142 -4.92 -4.80 -1.24
CA ALA A 142 -5.38 -5.90 -0.38
C ALA A 142 -4.31 -7.00 -0.18
N PRO A 143 -3.71 -7.60 -1.23
CA PRO A 143 -2.63 -8.56 -1.05
C PRO A 143 -1.38 -7.94 -0.40
N ILE A 144 -1.09 -6.66 -0.64
CA ILE A 144 0.03 -5.94 -0.01
C ILE A 144 -0.18 -5.83 1.50
N VAL A 145 -1.40 -5.45 1.92
CA VAL A 145 -1.77 -5.41 3.34
C VAL A 145 -1.69 -6.80 3.95
N ALA A 146 -2.17 -7.84 3.28
CA ALA A 146 -2.10 -9.20 3.80
C ALA A 146 -0.65 -9.70 3.96
N LEU A 147 0.23 -9.40 3.00
CA LEU A 147 1.68 -9.65 3.12
C LEU A 147 2.28 -8.90 4.31
N ALA A 148 1.99 -7.62 4.45
CA ALA A 148 2.49 -6.81 5.55
C ALA A 148 1.96 -7.29 6.91
N ASP A 149 0.73 -7.85 6.98
CA ASP A 149 0.19 -8.43 8.21
C ASP A 149 0.91 -9.75 8.53
N TYR A 150 1.10 -10.60 7.52
CA TYR A 150 1.80 -11.89 7.64
C TYR A 150 3.25 -11.75 8.10
N PHE A 151 3.99 -10.77 7.57
CA PHE A 151 5.37 -10.49 7.96
C PHE A 151 5.51 -9.50 9.12
N ALA A 152 4.38 -9.05 9.68
CA ALA A 152 4.33 -8.08 10.78
C ALA A 152 5.22 -6.83 10.54
N ILE A 153 5.13 -6.26 9.34
CA ILE A 153 5.91 -5.09 8.91
C ILE A 153 4.96 -3.98 8.40
N SER A 154 5.43 -2.73 8.36
CA SER A 154 4.66 -1.65 7.71
C SER A 154 4.66 -1.79 6.18
N VAL A 155 3.60 -1.32 5.54
CA VAL A 155 3.51 -1.24 4.07
C VAL A 155 4.58 -0.31 3.53
N ASP A 156 4.82 0.82 4.21
CA ASP A 156 5.83 1.78 3.80
C ASP A 156 7.25 1.20 3.81
N GLU A 157 7.60 0.34 4.79
CA GLU A 157 8.90 -0.34 4.82
C GLU A 157 9.00 -1.37 3.70
N MET A 158 7.91 -2.14 3.51
CA MET A 158 7.86 -3.19 2.50
C MET A 158 8.06 -2.66 1.07
N ILE A 159 7.59 -1.45 0.78
CA ILE A 159 7.74 -0.81 -0.53
C ILE A 159 8.98 0.08 -0.64
N GLY A 160 9.78 0.20 0.43
CA GLY A 160 10.97 1.05 0.46
C GLY A 160 10.67 2.54 0.50
N ARG A 161 9.51 2.96 1.01
CA ARG A 161 9.11 4.38 1.10
C ARG A 161 9.79 5.12 2.25
N ILE A 162 10.46 4.41 3.16
CA ILE A 162 11.07 5.01 4.35
C ILE A 162 12.58 5.01 4.22
N SER A 163 13.17 6.21 4.34
CA SER A 163 14.56 6.36 4.79
C SER A 163 14.59 6.61 6.28
N ARG A 164 15.37 5.80 7.00
CA ARG A 164 15.80 6.11 8.36
C ARG A 164 17.14 6.83 8.26
N LYS A 165 17.20 8.10 8.67
CA LYS A 165 18.48 8.76 8.93
C LYS A 165 18.92 8.37 10.35
N PRO A 166 20.20 8.01 10.56
CA PRO A 166 20.75 7.77 11.90
C PRO A 166 20.72 9.05 12.75
#